data_AF-A0A4R1GDG7-F1
#
_entry.id   AF-A0A4R1GDG7-F1
#
_cell.length_a   1.000
_cell.length_b   1.000
_cell.length_c   1.000
_cell.angle_alpha   90.00
_cell.angle_beta   90.00
_cell.angle_gamma   90.00
#
_symmetry.space_group_name_H-M   'P 1'
#
loop_
_entity.id
_entity.type
_entity.pdbx_description
1 polymer ?
#
loop_
_entity_poly.entity_id
_entity_poly.type
_entity_poly.pdbx_seq_one_letter_code
_entity_poly.pdbx_strand_id
1 'polypeptide(L)'
;MKAQGDVHLVSYRHLVLDLPAGLVNFERSLITALQSLARLTQRHDTDEYLLRRFDSILANLCGAQPESDLENCIELAYLELRNELGLQSDLHAARAFARQVTRWQLYEDVPGALLYLRKFFTLSLLCPQRYQPLAASIAGVRFLEGELCDEVRVDSRVPALFIGGSRSLVPSGADWCQLRRAGRKDSEGAALVVDSLLELVALHQTQLRVASAGLEGCLP
;
A
#
# COMPACT_ATOMS: atom_id res chain seq x y z
N MET A 1 -15.34 20.60 -9.45
CA MET A 1 -13.87 20.65 -9.50
C MET A 1 -13.39 21.47 -8.31
N LYS A 2 -13.12 20.82 -7.16
CA LYS A 2 -12.48 21.50 -6.02
C LYS A 2 -10.99 21.56 -6.30
N ALA A 3 -10.40 22.73 -6.11
CA ALA A 3 -8.98 22.98 -6.29
C ALA A 3 -8.15 21.99 -5.48
N GLN A 4 -7.21 21.33 -6.17
CA GLN A 4 -6.06 20.67 -5.55
C GLN A 4 -5.42 21.69 -4.62
N GLY A 5 -5.33 21.41 -3.32
CA GLY A 5 -4.59 22.28 -2.41
C GLY A 5 -3.14 22.37 -2.90
N ASP A 6 -2.53 23.55 -2.84
CA ASP A 6 -1.13 23.78 -3.23
C ASP A 6 -0.18 23.01 -2.28
N VAL A 7 -0.10 21.69 -2.45
CA VAL A 7 0.82 20.83 -1.71
C VAL A 7 2.22 20.99 -2.32
N HIS A 8 3.07 21.71 -1.61
CA HIS A 8 4.47 21.85 -1.93
C HIS A 8 5.26 20.71 -1.28
N LEU A 9 5.59 19.67 -2.05
CA LEU A 9 6.41 18.53 -1.62
C LEU A 9 7.75 18.98 -1.03
N VAL A 10 8.30 20.09 -1.52
CA VAL A 10 9.55 20.69 -1.02
C VAL A 10 9.45 21.22 0.42
N SER A 11 8.24 21.40 0.96
CA SER A 11 8.01 21.83 2.35
C SER A 11 8.09 20.67 3.34
N TYR A 12 8.04 19.42 2.88
CA TYR A 12 8.12 18.24 3.73
C TYR A 12 9.55 17.72 3.85
N ARG A 13 9.84 17.06 4.98
CA ARG A 13 11.14 16.40 5.23
C ARG A 13 10.99 14.89 5.41
N HIS A 14 9.77 14.41 5.62
CA HIS A 14 9.47 13.01 5.91
C HIS A 14 8.28 12.56 5.05
N LEU A 15 8.42 11.41 4.40
CA LEU A 15 7.31 10.71 3.76
C LEU A 15 7.02 9.42 4.53
N VAL A 16 5.76 9.23 4.91
CA VAL A 16 5.27 8.01 5.57
C VAL A 16 4.41 7.24 4.57
N LEU A 17 4.88 6.07 4.15
CA LEU A 17 4.31 5.26 3.08
C LEU A 17 3.52 4.08 3.67
N ASP A 18 2.24 4.01 3.34
CA ASP A 18 1.39 2.84 3.62
C ASP A 18 1.79 1.69 2.68
N LEU A 19 2.44 0.66 3.24
CA LEU A 19 2.95 -0.48 2.47
C LEU A 19 1.81 -1.28 1.82
N PRO A 20 0.76 -1.73 2.56
CA PRO A 20 -0.39 -2.41 1.96
C PRO A 20 -1.13 -1.60 0.90
N ALA A 21 -1.20 -0.27 1.04
CA ALA A 21 -1.97 0.54 0.11
C ALA A 21 -1.23 1.06 -1.10
N GLY A 22 0.07 1.31 -0.96
CA GLY A 22 0.78 2.11 -1.95
C GLY A 22 1.83 1.35 -2.74
N LEU A 23 2.44 0.33 -2.12
CA LEU A 23 3.71 -0.19 -2.59
C LEU A 23 3.63 -1.58 -3.18
N VAL A 24 2.65 -2.37 -2.77
CA VAL A 24 2.58 -3.78 -3.08
C VAL A 24 1.33 -4.06 -3.91
N ASN A 25 1.51 -4.85 -4.98
CA ASN A 25 0.42 -5.25 -5.84
C ASN A 25 -0.18 -6.59 -5.38
N PHE A 26 -0.97 -6.54 -4.30
CA PHE A 26 -1.65 -7.72 -3.75
C PHE A 26 -2.59 -8.36 -4.75
N GLU A 27 -3.36 -7.55 -5.48
CA GLU A 27 -4.39 -8.00 -6.40
C GLU A 27 -3.80 -8.87 -7.52
N ARG A 28 -2.68 -8.45 -8.12
CA ARG A 28 -2.00 -9.21 -9.19
C ARG A 28 -1.42 -10.53 -8.67
N SER A 29 -0.80 -10.51 -7.48
CA SER A 29 -0.29 -11.74 -6.85
C SER A 29 -1.41 -12.70 -6.51
N LEU A 30 -2.54 -12.18 -6.03
CA LEU A 30 -3.69 -12.95 -5.60
C LEU A 30 -4.48 -13.54 -6.78
N ILE A 31 -4.76 -12.75 -7.82
CA ILE A 31 -5.58 -13.21 -8.95
C ILE A 31 -4.93 -14.36 -9.69
N THR A 32 -3.62 -14.31 -9.90
CA THR A 32 -2.87 -15.37 -10.57
C THR A 32 -3.01 -16.70 -9.81
N ALA A 33 -3.05 -16.63 -8.48
CA ALA A 33 -3.24 -17.80 -7.63
C ALA A 33 -4.71 -18.28 -7.59
N LEU A 34 -5.67 -17.35 -7.49
CA LEU A 34 -7.10 -17.66 -7.45
C LEU A 34 -7.65 -18.21 -8.77
N GLN A 35 -7.12 -17.79 -9.93
CA GLN A 35 -7.48 -18.34 -11.23
C GLN A 35 -7.22 -19.85 -11.33
N SER A 36 -6.19 -20.35 -10.63
CA SER A 36 -5.91 -21.79 -10.57
C SER A 36 -7.04 -22.54 -9.84
N LEU A 37 -7.67 -21.91 -8.85
CA LEU A 37 -8.79 -22.46 -8.11
C LEU A 37 -10.09 -22.41 -8.94
N ALA A 38 -10.34 -21.32 -9.68
CA ALA A 38 -11.49 -21.20 -10.57
C ALA A 38 -11.52 -22.30 -11.65
N ARG A 39 -10.35 -22.67 -12.19
CA ARG A 39 -10.23 -23.76 -13.18
C ARG A 39 -10.63 -25.12 -12.60
N LEU A 40 -10.43 -25.36 -11.30
CA LEU A 40 -10.78 -26.64 -10.66
C LEU A 40 -12.28 -26.83 -10.49
N THR A 41 -13.05 -25.74 -10.39
CA THR A 41 -14.49 -25.80 -10.15
C THR A 41 -15.33 -25.80 -11.43
N GLN A 42 -14.69 -25.60 -12.61
CA GLN A 42 -15.37 -25.36 -13.89
C GLN A 42 -16.42 -24.23 -13.83
N ARG A 43 -16.34 -23.36 -12.81
CA ARG A 43 -17.26 -22.23 -12.65
C ARG A 43 -16.72 -21.05 -13.43
N HIS A 44 -17.60 -20.34 -14.13
CA HIS A 44 -17.31 -19.05 -14.73
C HIS A 44 -17.44 -17.92 -13.70
N ASP A 45 -16.90 -18.12 -12.50
CA ASP A 45 -16.84 -17.04 -11.51
C ASP A 45 -15.86 -15.98 -12.06
N THR A 46 -16.32 -14.73 -12.13
CA THR A 46 -15.48 -13.63 -12.64
C THR A 46 -14.30 -13.39 -11.69
N ASP A 47 -13.13 -13.07 -12.24
CA ASP A 47 -11.92 -12.68 -11.47
C ASP A 47 -12.24 -11.66 -10.36
N GLU A 48 -13.09 -10.67 -10.66
CA GLU A 48 -13.56 -9.65 -9.72
C GLU A 48 -14.34 -10.22 -8.52
N TYR A 49 -15.13 -11.28 -8.73
CA TYR A 49 -15.87 -11.96 -7.66
C TYR A 49 -14.91 -12.70 -6.73
N LEU A 50 -13.97 -13.48 -7.28
CA LEU A 50 -13.02 -14.25 -6.49
C LEU A 50 -12.12 -13.36 -5.65
N LEU A 51 -11.63 -12.26 -6.24
CA LEU A 51 -10.84 -11.26 -5.52
C LEU A 51 -11.64 -10.64 -4.38
N ARG A 52 -12.84 -10.09 -4.66
CA ARG A 52 -13.66 -9.46 -3.63
C ARG A 52 -14.05 -10.43 -2.52
N ARG A 53 -14.37 -11.68 -2.87
CA ARG A 53 -14.77 -12.68 -1.88
C ARG A 53 -13.59 -13.07 -1.01
N PHE A 54 -12.43 -13.34 -1.60
CA PHE A 54 -11.22 -13.64 -0.86
C PHE A 54 -10.81 -12.49 0.06
N ASP A 55 -10.80 -11.25 -0.44
CA ASP A 55 -10.49 -10.06 0.35
C ASP A 55 -11.43 -9.90 1.54
N SER A 56 -12.74 -10.13 1.33
CA SER A 56 -13.73 -10.07 2.41
C SER A 56 -13.49 -11.14 3.48
N ILE A 57 -13.20 -12.38 3.08
CA ILE A 57 -12.91 -13.47 4.03
C ILE A 57 -11.61 -13.15 4.79
N LEU A 58 -10.56 -12.75 4.08
CA LEU A 58 -9.26 -12.43 4.66
C LEU A 58 -9.37 -11.28 5.67
N ALA A 59 -10.10 -10.21 5.33
CA ALA A 59 -10.32 -9.09 6.24
C ALA A 59 -11.04 -9.51 7.53
N ASN A 60 -12.07 -10.36 7.42
CA ASN A 60 -12.79 -10.88 8.58
C ASN A 60 -11.91 -11.76 9.47
N LEU A 61 -11.16 -12.70 8.88
CA LEU A 61 -10.28 -13.60 9.63
C LEU A 61 -9.10 -12.86 10.26
N CYS A 62 -8.45 -11.96 9.52
CA CYS A 62 -7.35 -11.14 10.03
C CYS A 62 -7.79 -10.20 11.15
N GLY A 63 -9.00 -9.64 11.05
CA GLY A 63 -9.56 -8.74 12.05
C GLY A 63 -10.00 -9.47 13.32
N ALA A 64 -10.53 -10.69 13.19
CA ALA A 64 -10.92 -11.52 14.32
C ALA A 64 -9.72 -12.12 15.07
N GLN A 65 -8.56 -12.27 14.41
CA GLN A 65 -7.34 -12.86 14.97
C GLN A 65 -6.12 -11.96 14.73
N PRO A 66 -5.98 -10.85 15.50
CA PRO A 66 -4.91 -9.88 15.27
C PRO A 66 -3.51 -10.45 15.53
N GLU A 67 -3.38 -11.48 16.37
CA GLU A 67 -2.11 -12.15 16.67
C GLU A 67 -1.72 -13.23 15.65
N SER A 68 -2.64 -13.65 14.78
CA SER A 68 -2.34 -14.64 13.75
C SER A 68 -1.39 -14.05 12.71
N ASP A 69 -0.37 -14.83 12.35
CA ASP A 69 0.46 -14.47 11.21
C ASP A 69 -0.38 -14.41 9.91
N LEU A 70 0.14 -13.65 8.96
CA LEU A 70 -0.52 -13.43 7.69
C LEU A 70 -0.70 -14.73 6.90
N GLU A 71 0.31 -15.62 6.93
CA GLU A 71 0.27 -16.89 6.20
C GLU A 71 -0.90 -17.74 6.67
N ASN A 72 -1.08 -17.88 7.98
CA ASN A 72 -2.20 -18.60 8.58
C ASN A 72 -3.54 -17.96 8.21
N CYS A 73 -3.65 -16.62 8.24
CA CYS A 73 -4.88 -15.94 7.81
C CYS A 73 -5.22 -16.23 6.34
N ILE A 74 -4.20 -16.27 5.47
CA ILE A 74 -4.34 -16.59 4.05
C ILE A 74 -4.69 -18.07 3.84
N GLU A 75 -4.08 -18.98 4.59
CA GLU A 75 -4.41 -20.41 4.57
C GLU A 75 -5.89 -20.63 4.93
N LEU A 76 -6.34 -20.03 6.04
CA LEU A 76 -7.74 -20.12 6.48
C LEU A 76 -8.69 -19.50 5.47
N ALA A 77 -8.37 -18.32 4.92
CA ALA A 77 -9.19 -17.66 3.91
C ALA A 77 -9.33 -18.51 2.64
N TYR A 78 -8.24 -19.17 2.24
CA TYR A 78 -8.24 -20.08 1.09
C TYR A 78 -9.10 -21.32 1.33
N LEU A 79 -9.02 -21.92 2.53
CA LEU A 79 -9.86 -23.06 2.89
C LEU A 79 -11.34 -22.70 2.94
N GLU A 80 -11.67 -21.53 3.48
CA GLU A 80 -13.04 -21.02 3.51
C GLU A 80 -13.58 -20.78 2.10
N LEU A 81 -12.79 -20.11 1.22
CA LEU A 81 -13.17 -19.91 -0.17
C LEU A 81 -13.36 -21.24 -0.92
N ARG A 82 -12.51 -22.25 -0.67
CA ARG A 82 -12.68 -23.60 -1.24
C ARG A 82 -14.00 -24.24 -0.82
N ASN A 83 -14.33 -24.16 0.46
CA ASN A 83 -15.57 -24.70 0.99
C ASN A 83 -16.79 -24.02 0.34
N GLU A 84 -16.77 -22.69 0.19
CA GLU A 84 -17.82 -21.94 -0.51
C GLU A 84 -18.00 -22.36 -1.97
N LEU A 85 -16.91 -22.76 -2.61
CA LEU A 85 -16.91 -23.22 -3.99
C LEU A 85 -17.19 -24.72 -4.15
N GLY A 86 -17.50 -25.42 -3.04
CA GLY A 86 -17.82 -26.85 -3.03
C GLY A 86 -16.61 -27.77 -3.23
N LEU A 87 -15.39 -27.25 -3.03
CA LEU A 87 -14.16 -28.03 -3.08
C LEU A 87 -13.87 -28.65 -1.71
N GLN A 88 -13.26 -29.83 -1.72
CA GLN A 88 -12.73 -30.45 -0.50
C GLN A 88 -11.65 -29.55 0.13
N SER A 89 -11.67 -29.48 1.46
CA SER A 89 -10.61 -28.83 2.24
C SER A 89 -9.27 -29.53 1.99
N ASP A 90 -8.25 -28.74 1.64
CA ASP A 90 -6.91 -29.24 1.33
C ASP A 90 -5.87 -28.33 1.97
N LEU A 91 -5.35 -28.77 3.12
CA LEU A 91 -4.33 -28.04 3.89
C LEU A 91 -3.01 -27.92 3.14
N HIS A 92 -2.66 -28.89 2.29
CA HIS A 92 -1.43 -28.82 1.52
C HIS A 92 -1.54 -27.76 0.43
N ALA A 93 -2.67 -27.72 -0.28
CA ALA A 93 -2.97 -26.67 -1.24
C ALA A 93 -3.06 -25.29 -0.57
N ALA A 94 -3.62 -25.19 0.64
CA ALA A 94 -3.69 -23.94 1.39
C ALA A 94 -2.30 -23.39 1.72
N ARG A 95 -1.40 -24.23 2.26
CA ARG A 95 -0.01 -23.85 2.54
C ARG A 95 0.75 -23.44 1.28
N ALA A 96 0.56 -24.17 0.19
CA ALA A 96 1.19 -23.86 -1.09
C ALA A 96 0.67 -22.51 -1.64
N PHE A 97 -0.63 -22.28 -1.55
CA PHE A 97 -1.27 -21.02 -1.93
C PHE A 97 -0.74 -19.86 -1.10
N ALA A 98 -0.71 -20.00 0.24
CA ALA A 98 -0.20 -18.97 1.14
C ALA A 98 1.23 -18.57 0.79
N ARG A 99 2.13 -19.54 0.66
CA ARG A 99 3.53 -19.29 0.23
C ARG A 99 3.65 -18.66 -1.14
N GLN A 100 2.74 -18.96 -2.06
CA GLN A 100 2.73 -18.36 -3.38
C GLN A 100 2.30 -16.91 -3.32
N VAL A 101 1.20 -16.61 -2.63
CA VAL A 101 0.67 -15.26 -2.58
C VAL A 101 1.53 -14.36 -1.70
N THR A 102 2.14 -14.84 -0.60
CA THR A 102 3.02 -14.01 0.26
C THR A 102 4.35 -13.62 -0.41
N ARG A 103 4.66 -14.13 -1.60
CA ARG A 103 5.72 -13.59 -2.49
C ARG A 103 5.23 -12.34 -3.21
N TRP A 104 4.79 -11.37 -2.42
CA TRP A 104 4.22 -10.15 -2.94
C TRP A 104 5.22 -9.33 -3.73
N GLN A 105 4.76 -8.79 -4.85
CA GLN A 105 5.56 -7.95 -5.72
C GLN A 105 5.24 -6.49 -5.47
N LEU A 106 6.30 -5.67 -5.39
CA LEU A 106 6.14 -4.23 -5.43
C LEU A 106 5.55 -3.80 -6.77
N TYR A 107 4.84 -2.69 -6.80
CA TYR A 107 4.54 -2.04 -8.08
C TYR A 107 5.84 -1.66 -8.78
N GLU A 108 5.84 -1.73 -10.12
CA GLU A 108 7.02 -1.52 -10.96
C GLU A 108 7.71 -0.16 -10.72
N ASP A 109 6.92 0.89 -10.42
CA ASP A 109 7.42 2.24 -10.15
C ASP A 109 8.09 2.39 -8.78
N VAL A 110 7.83 1.49 -7.84
CA VAL A 110 8.20 1.66 -6.43
C VAL A 110 9.71 1.65 -6.21
N PRO A 111 10.50 0.65 -6.66
CA PRO A 111 11.94 0.64 -6.39
C PRO A 111 12.65 1.89 -6.92
N GLY A 112 12.33 2.31 -8.15
CA GLY A 112 12.91 3.49 -8.78
C GLY A 112 12.52 4.79 -8.06
N ALA A 113 11.25 4.93 -7.70
CA ALA A 113 10.77 6.11 -7.00
C ALA A 113 11.37 6.23 -5.59
N LEU A 114 11.44 5.14 -4.82
CA LEU A 114 12.06 5.16 -3.48
C LEU A 114 13.54 5.53 -3.53
N LEU A 115 14.28 5.05 -4.53
CA LEU A 115 15.69 5.41 -4.75
C LEU A 115 15.88 6.91 -5.02
N TYR A 116 14.93 7.55 -5.69
CA TYR A 116 14.93 9.00 -5.89
C TYR A 116 14.51 9.73 -4.62
N LEU A 117 13.36 9.38 -4.03
CA LEU A 117 12.76 10.12 -2.91
C LEU A 117 13.65 10.12 -1.67
N ARG A 118 14.39 9.03 -1.41
CA ARG A 118 15.33 8.95 -0.27
C ARG A 118 16.47 9.98 -0.32
N LYS A 119 16.71 10.62 -1.47
CA LYS A 119 17.72 11.68 -1.59
C LYS A 119 17.26 13.00 -0.96
N PHE A 120 15.95 13.19 -0.80
CA PHE A 120 15.35 14.45 -0.36
C PHE A 120 14.53 14.31 0.92
N PHE A 121 14.01 13.10 1.17
CA PHE A 121 13.11 12.81 2.29
C PHE A 121 13.67 11.70 3.16
N THR A 122 13.41 11.78 4.47
CA THR A 122 13.38 10.59 5.30
C THR A 122 12.18 9.75 4.86
N LEU A 123 12.38 8.46 4.63
CA LEU A 123 11.31 7.55 4.25
C LEU A 123 10.99 6.63 5.42
N SER A 124 9.70 6.49 5.71
CA SER A 124 9.19 5.50 6.65
C SER A 124 8.12 4.64 6.00
N LEU A 125 8.15 3.34 6.29
CA LEU A 125 7.08 2.41 5.98
C LEU A 125 6.20 2.24 7.19
N LEU A 126 4.91 2.30 6.93
CA LEU A 126 3.89 1.98 7.88
C LEU A 126 3.23 0.69 7.42
N CYS A 127 3.39 -0.32 8.24
CA CYS A 127 2.93 -1.66 7.94
C CYS A 127 2.58 -2.38 9.24
N PRO A 128 1.45 -3.11 9.29
CA PRO A 128 1.17 -4.02 10.38
C PRO A 128 2.32 -5.05 10.50
N GLN A 129 2.60 -5.53 11.71
CA GLN A 129 3.72 -6.45 12.00
C GLN A 129 3.75 -7.67 11.06
N ARG A 130 2.57 -8.17 10.67
CA ARG A 130 2.43 -9.30 9.75
C ARG A 130 3.02 -9.06 8.34
N TYR A 131 3.25 -7.81 7.95
CA TYR A 131 3.91 -7.42 6.70
C TYR A 131 5.42 -7.12 6.88
N GLN A 132 5.96 -7.24 8.10
CA GLN A 132 7.34 -6.89 8.43
C GLN A 132 8.40 -7.64 7.59
N PRO A 133 8.26 -8.95 7.27
CA PRO A 133 9.23 -9.63 6.41
C PRO A 133 9.32 -9.02 5.01
N LEU A 134 8.20 -8.61 4.44
CA LEU A 134 8.16 -7.91 3.15
C LEU A 134 8.78 -6.52 3.29
N ALA A 135 8.37 -5.78 4.32
CA ALA A 135 8.90 -4.44 4.57
C ALA A 135 10.43 -4.47 4.66
N ALA A 136 11.00 -5.43 5.40
CA ALA A 136 12.44 -5.62 5.57
C ALA A 136 13.21 -5.83 4.26
N SER A 137 12.56 -6.31 3.20
CA SER A 137 13.17 -6.47 1.87
C SER A 137 13.35 -5.14 1.12
N ILE A 138 12.67 -4.07 1.55
CA ILE A 138 12.72 -2.75 0.90
C ILE A 138 13.91 -1.96 1.44
N ALA A 139 14.97 -1.88 0.65
CA ALA A 139 16.21 -1.22 1.06
C ALA A 139 16.05 0.30 1.24
N GLY A 140 16.64 0.83 2.31
CA GLY A 140 16.79 2.28 2.52
C GLY A 140 15.55 2.98 3.06
N VAL A 141 14.63 2.25 3.70
CA VAL A 141 13.43 2.81 4.33
C VAL A 141 13.41 2.43 5.82
N ARG A 142 12.98 3.36 6.68
CA ARG A 142 12.82 3.09 8.13
C ARG A 142 11.48 2.40 8.38
N PHE A 143 11.46 1.42 9.25
CA PHE A 143 10.22 0.75 9.64
C PHE A 143 9.61 1.45 10.84
N LEU A 144 8.34 1.81 10.72
CA LEU A 144 7.51 2.22 11.83
C LEU A 144 6.54 1.06 12.08
N GLU A 145 6.74 0.35 13.19
CA GLU A 145 5.79 -0.66 13.64
C GLU A 145 4.49 0.03 14.04
N GLY A 146 3.37 -0.48 13.53
CA GLY A 146 2.05 0.02 13.85
C GLY A 146 1.03 -0.27 12.74
N GLU A 147 -0.23 -0.36 13.12
CA GLU A 147 -1.32 -0.03 12.22
C GLU A 147 -1.40 1.50 12.19
N LEU A 148 -1.76 2.10 11.06
CA LEU A 148 -1.87 3.55 10.92
C LEU A 148 -2.98 4.06 11.89
N CYS A 149 -2.62 4.35 13.15
CA CYS A 149 -3.33 5.10 14.20
C CYS A 149 -2.50 5.11 15.52
N ASP A 150 -2.51 6.26 16.21
CA ASP A 150 -1.98 6.67 17.53
C ASP A 150 -0.55 6.30 18.00
N GLU A 151 0.07 5.23 17.50
CA GLU A 151 1.42 4.81 17.96
C GLU A 151 2.56 5.28 17.05
N VAL A 152 2.24 5.81 15.87
CA VAL A 152 3.24 6.31 14.94
C VAL A 152 3.86 7.59 15.51
N ARG A 153 4.98 7.44 16.22
CA ARG A 153 5.79 8.56 16.71
C ARG A 153 6.54 9.22 15.55
N VAL A 154 5.80 9.86 14.66
CA VAL A 154 6.38 10.91 13.81
C VAL A 154 6.56 12.12 14.72
N ASP A 155 7.78 12.68 14.75
CA ASP A 155 8.02 13.92 15.46
C ASP A 155 7.13 15.01 14.82
N SER A 156 6.12 15.48 15.55
CA SER A 156 5.15 16.47 15.05
C SER A 156 5.78 17.81 14.67
N ARG A 157 7.05 18.03 15.04
CA ARG A 157 7.84 19.20 14.63
C ARG A 157 8.46 19.06 13.24
N VAL A 158 8.45 17.85 12.67
CA VAL A 158 8.97 17.57 11.33
C VAL A 158 7.78 17.50 10.36
N PRO A 159 7.73 18.37 9.33
CA PRO A 159 6.65 18.32 8.36
C PRO A 159 6.70 16.99 7.61
N ALA A 160 5.64 16.20 7.78
CA ALA A 160 5.51 14.86 7.22
C ALA A 160 4.27 14.78 6.32
N LEU A 161 4.44 14.12 5.17
CA LEU A 161 3.35 13.79 4.27
C LEU A 161 3.07 12.29 4.35
N PHE A 162 1.84 11.94 4.70
CA PHE A 162 1.39 10.55 4.67
C PHE A 162 0.97 10.20 3.24
N ILE A 163 1.37 9.04 2.74
CA ILE A 163 1.10 8.57 1.38
C ILE A 163 0.47 7.19 1.49
N GLY A 164 -0.76 7.05 1.01
CA GLY A 164 -1.48 5.78 1.14
C GLY A 164 -2.87 5.81 0.52
N GLY A 165 -3.62 4.73 0.72
CA GLY A 165 -4.92 4.53 0.07
C GLY A 165 -6.14 4.87 0.93
N SER A 166 -5.98 5.16 2.22
CA SER A 166 -7.10 5.47 3.12
C SER A 166 -6.79 6.61 4.09
N ARG A 167 -7.75 7.53 4.28
CA ARG A 167 -7.67 8.62 5.28
C ARG A 167 -7.79 8.13 6.71
N SER A 168 -8.50 7.02 6.92
CA SER A 168 -8.77 6.44 8.26
C SER A 168 -7.50 6.09 9.02
N LEU A 169 -6.43 5.94 8.26
CA LEU A 169 -5.12 5.55 8.69
C LEU A 169 -4.25 6.77 9.09
N VAL A 170 -4.54 7.95 8.56
CA VAL A 170 -3.70 9.14 8.77
C VAL A 170 -4.06 9.86 10.08
N PRO A 171 -3.08 10.33 10.87
CA PRO A 171 -3.37 11.13 12.06
C PRO A 171 -4.28 12.34 11.77
N SER A 172 -5.07 12.75 12.77
CA SER A 172 -5.90 13.94 12.64
C SER A 172 -5.03 15.19 12.44
N GLY A 173 -5.38 16.02 11.46
CA GLY A 173 -4.63 17.24 11.12
C GLY A 173 -3.32 17.03 10.34
N ALA A 174 -2.91 15.79 10.05
CA ALA A 174 -1.76 15.54 9.19
C ALA A 174 -2.11 15.65 7.69
N ASP A 175 -1.15 16.13 6.91
CA ASP A 175 -1.26 16.19 5.46
C ASP A 175 -1.20 14.79 4.85
N TRP A 176 -2.03 14.58 3.83
CA TRP A 176 -2.21 13.28 3.20
C TRP A 176 -2.24 13.36 1.68
N CYS A 177 -1.47 12.47 1.07
CA CYS A 177 -1.46 12.17 -0.36
C CYS A 177 -2.15 10.82 -0.60
N GLN A 178 -3.24 10.84 -1.37
CA GLN A 178 -3.87 9.62 -1.83
C GLN A 178 -3.09 9.04 -3.01
N LEU A 179 -2.61 7.82 -2.85
CA LEU A 179 -2.01 7.04 -3.93
C LEU A 179 -3.08 6.10 -4.52
N ARG A 180 -3.59 6.46 -5.70
CA ARG A 180 -4.62 5.68 -6.41
C ARG A 180 -3.98 4.51 -7.14
N ARG A 181 -4.03 3.34 -6.50
CA ARG A 181 -3.77 2.06 -7.16
C ARG A 181 -5.10 1.45 -7.63
N ALA A 182 -5.05 0.62 -8.66
CA ALA A 182 -6.23 -0.04 -9.23
C ALA A 182 -7.09 -0.71 -8.12
N GLY A 183 -8.41 -0.64 -8.27
CA GLY A 183 -9.37 -1.23 -7.33
C GLY A 183 -9.69 -0.40 -6.07
N ARG A 184 -8.97 0.70 -5.80
CA ARG A 184 -9.24 1.58 -4.64
C ARG A 184 -10.16 2.75 -5.00
N LYS A 185 -11.15 3.02 -4.15
CA LYS A 185 -12.08 4.15 -4.32
C LYS A 185 -11.37 5.47 -4.02
N ASP A 186 -11.76 6.51 -4.76
CA ASP A 186 -11.40 7.88 -4.44
C ASP A 186 -11.87 8.22 -3.02
N SER A 187 -11.00 8.88 -2.28
CA SER A 187 -11.29 9.32 -0.92
C SER A 187 -11.34 10.83 -0.90
N GLU A 188 -12.44 11.37 -0.35
CA GLU A 188 -12.56 12.83 -0.24
C GLU A 188 -11.59 13.39 0.81
N GLY A 189 -11.03 14.56 0.54
CA GLY A 189 -10.20 15.30 1.50
C GLY A 189 -8.70 15.01 1.48
N ALA A 190 -8.20 14.30 0.47
CA ALA A 190 -6.76 14.21 0.22
C ALA A 190 -6.19 15.59 -0.19
N ALA A 191 -5.05 15.98 0.39
CA ALA A 191 -4.37 17.22 0.03
C ALA A 191 -3.74 17.11 -1.36
N LEU A 192 -3.26 15.91 -1.71
CA LEU A 192 -2.71 15.55 -3.01
C LEU A 192 -3.27 14.20 -3.45
N VAL A 193 -3.46 14.01 -4.76
CA VAL A 193 -3.86 12.73 -5.35
C VAL A 193 -2.89 12.43 -6.48
N VAL A 194 -2.32 11.21 -6.49
CA VAL A 194 -1.41 10.70 -7.53
C VAL A 194 -1.74 9.24 -7.84
N ASP A 195 -1.48 8.80 -9.07
CA ASP A 195 -1.70 7.41 -9.54
C ASP A 195 -0.48 6.50 -9.29
N SER A 196 0.69 7.09 -9.07
CA SER A 196 1.94 6.36 -8.87
C SER A 196 2.93 7.14 -8.02
N LEU A 197 3.95 6.46 -7.48
CA LEU A 197 5.07 7.16 -6.86
C LEU A 197 5.93 7.88 -7.91
N LEU A 198 5.92 7.43 -9.17
CA LEU A 198 6.62 8.11 -10.25
C LEU A 198 6.02 9.50 -10.53
N GLU A 199 4.69 9.63 -10.47
CA GLU A 199 4.01 10.92 -10.58
C GLU A 199 4.38 11.85 -9.42
N LEU A 200 4.44 11.32 -8.19
CA LEU A 200 4.93 12.07 -7.03
C LEU A 200 6.37 12.57 -7.25
N VAL A 201 7.24 11.74 -7.83
CA VAL A 201 8.60 12.12 -8.21
C VAL A 201 8.61 13.23 -9.25
N ALA A 202 7.78 13.13 -10.30
CA ALA A 202 7.69 14.15 -11.34
C ALA A 202 7.20 15.50 -10.78
N LEU A 203 6.23 15.48 -9.87
CA LEU A 203 5.75 16.66 -9.16
C LEU A 203 6.87 17.30 -8.34
N HIS A 204 7.61 16.50 -7.56
CA HIS A 204 8.73 17.00 -6.76
C HIS A 204 9.82 17.63 -7.63
N GLN A 205 10.20 16.99 -8.74
CA GLN A 205 11.19 17.52 -9.68
C GLN A 205 10.76 18.86 -10.28
N THR A 206 9.47 19.00 -10.61
CA THR A 206 8.91 20.24 -11.14
C THR A 206 8.99 21.36 -10.10
N GLN A 207 8.61 21.08 -8.86
CA GLN A 207 8.67 22.05 -7.77
C GLN A 207 10.12 22.47 -7.45
N LEU A 208 11.07 21.55 -7.48
CA LEU A 208 12.50 21.86 -7.33
C LEU A 208 13.00 22.82 -8.42
N ARG A 209 12.61 22.59 -9.69
CA ARG A 209 13.02 23.47 -10.81
C ARG A 209 12.46 24.88 -10.68
N VAL A 210 11.19 24.99 -10.28
CA VAL A 210 10.55 26.29 -10.04
C VAL A 210 11.24 27.01 -8.88
N ALA A 211 11.53 26.31 -7.79
CA ALA A 211 12.24 26.87 -6.64
C ALA A 211 13.66 27.34 -7.01
N SER A 212 14.39 26.59 -7.84
CA SER A 212 15.72 27.01 -8.32
C SER A 212 15.65 28.19 -9.29
N ALA A 213 14.67 28.23 -10.19
CA ALA A 213 14.51 29.33 -11.15
C ALA A 213 14.08 30.65 -10.47
N GLY A 214 13.29 30.58 -9.39
CA GLY A 214 12.92 31.75 -8.59
C GLY A 214 14.09 32.35 -7.80
N LEU A 215 15.16 31.58 -7.53
CA LEU A 215 16.37 32.07 -6.88
C LEU A 215 17.33 32.77 -7.86
N GLU A 216 17.35 32.39 -9.13
CA GLU A 216 18.21 33.02 -10.15
C GLU A 216 17.68 34.40 -10.62
N GLY A 217 16.39 34.68 -10.44
CA GLY A 217 15.79 35.99 -10.75
C GLY A 217 15.97 37.08 -9.68
N CYS A 218 16.62 36.76 -8.55
CA CYS A 218 16.80 37.64 -7.39
C CYS A 218 18.28 37.96 -7.09
N LEU A 219 19.16 37.91 -8.10
CA LEU A 219 20.51 38.47 -7.99
C LEU A 219 20.50 39.91 -8.53
N PRO A 220 20.99 40.91 -7.75
CA PRO A 220 21.06 42.31 -8.15
C PRO A 220 22.06 42.58 -9.28
#